data_AF-V6CJI3-F1
#
_entry.id   AF-V6CJI3-F1
#
_cell.length_a   1.000
_cell.length_b   1.000
_cell.length_c   1.000
_cell.angle_alpha   90.00
_cell.angle_beta   90.00
_cell.angle_gamma   90.00
#
_symmetry.space_group_name_H-M   'P 1'
#
loop_
_entity.id
_entity.type
_entity.pdbx_description
1 polymer ?
#
loop_
_entity_poly.entity_id
_entity_poly.type
_entity_poly.pdbx_seq_one_letter_code
_entity_poly.pdbx_strand_id
1 'polypeptide(L)'
;MPIFSLIRKMQCHVKDEVLYIGKKEFEEPIKSEWVLEMQNTEKYKTIGPTFPDGTINWQCPCMAGGSLVAHRCGNFFRELYICMKSDDTRDPSEKCPNQFVNWAACMQNMSDERREQMRKAMTVDTEELKINPK
;
A
#
# COMPACT_ATOMS: atom_id res chain seq x y z
N MET A 1 -38.85 41.88 -48.20
CA MET A 1 -39.34 40.52 -47.95
C MET A 1 -38.39 39.88 -46.93
N PRO A 2 -38.86 39.50 -45.72
CA PRO A 2 -37.97 39.26 -44.59
C PRO A 2 -37.42 37.83 -44.61
N ILE A 3 -36.10 37.72 -44.56
CA ILE A 3 -35.34 36.48 -44.47
C ILE A 3 -34.85 36.33 -43.02
N PHE A 4 -35.37 35.28 -42.38
CA PHE A 4 -34.70 34.37 -41.44
C PHE A 4 -33.86 34.90 -40.27
N SER A 5 -34.19 34.30 -39.12
CA SER A 5 -33.29 33.46 -38.32
C SER A 5 -32.84 33.96 -36.94
N LEU A 6 -33.23 33.12 -35.97
CA LEU A 6 -32.34 32.58 -34.93
C LEU A 6 -31.77 33.57 -33.92
N ILE A 7 -32.54 33.82 -32.85
CA ILE A 7 -31.94 34.14 -31.54
C ILE A 7 -32.36 33.04 -30.58
N ARG A 8 -31.62 31.93 -30.64
CA ARG A 8 -31.66 30.83 -29.67
C ARG A 8 -31.05 31.38 -28.37
N LYS A 9 -31.86 31.55 -27.32
CA LYS A 9 -31.40 31.92 -25.97
C LYS A 9 -30.35 30.90 -25.52
N MET A 10 -29.08 31.32 -25.51
CA MET A 10 -27.97 30.54 -24.98
C MET A 10 -27.86 30.85 -23.48
N GLN A 11 -28.32 29.91 -22.66
CA GLN A 11 -28.27 29.99 -21.21
C GLN A 11 -26.89 29.47 -20.76
N CYS A 12 -25.90 30.36 -20.70
CA CYS A 12 -24.59 30.01 -20.16
C CYS A 12 -24.70 29.88 -18.63
N HIS A 13 -24.54 28.68 -18.10
CA HIS A 13 -24.34 28.45 -16.67
C HIS A 13 -23.03 29.14 -16.25
N VAL A 14 -23.08 30.01 -15.23
CA VAL A 14 -21.88 30.55 -14.60
C VAL A 14 -21.15 29.37 -13.94
N LYS A 15 -19.89 29.13 -14.31
CA LYS A 15 -19.09 27.98 -13.84
C LYS A 15 -18.36 28.25 -12.54
N ASP A 16 -18.05 29.51 -12.27
CA ASP A 16 -17.13 29.88 -11.20
C ASP A 16 -17.90 30.55 -10.06
N GLU A 17 -17.82 29.96 -8.87
CA GLU A 17 -18.23 30.59 -7.61
C GLU A 17 -16.96 31.03 -6.87
N VAL A 18 -16.88 32.31 -6.55
CA VAL A 18 -15.77 32.86 -5.76
C VAL A 18 -16.24 33.00 -4.32
N LEU A 19 -15.62 32.23 -3.42
CA LEU A 19 -15.86 32.31 -1.98
C LEU A 19 -14.87 33.30 -1.35
N TYR A 20 -15.37 34.19 -0.50
CA TYR A 20 -14.57 35.16 0.24
C TYR A 20 -14.64 34.84 1.73
N ILE A 21 -13.50 34.93 2.41
CA ILE A 21 -13.40 34.81 3.86
C ILE A 21 -12.75 36.07 4.41
N GLY A 22 -13.34 36.65 5.45
CA GLY A 22 -12.74 37.80 6.13
C GLY A 22 -11.53 37.37 6.97
N LYS A 23 -10.58 38.28 7.22
CA LYS A 23 -9.42 37.99 8.10
C LYS A 23 -9.84 37.46 9.48
N LYS A 24 -10.86 38.07 10.08
CA LYS A 24 -11.38 37.65 11.38
C LYS A 24 -11.97 36.24 11.35
N GLU A 25 -12.73 35.91 10.31
CA GLU A 25 -13.31 34.58 10.13
C GLU A 25 -12.23 33.52 9.88
N PHE A 26 -11.18 33.87 9.13
CA PHE A 26 -10.01 33.01 8.91
C PHE A 26 -9.22 32.74 10.19
N GLU A 27 -9.17 33.70 11.13
CA GLU A 27 -8.47 33.56 12.41
C GLU A 27 -9.30 32.82 13.48
N GLU A 28 -10.62 32.71 13.32
CA GLU A 28 -11.47 31.96 14.26
C GLU A 28 -11.24 30.44 14.12
N PRO A 29 -11.20 29.67 15.23
CA PRO A 29 -11.11 28.22 15.15
C PRO A 29 -12.25 27.62 14.34
N ILE A 30 -11.94 26.60 13.55
CA ILE A 30 -12.95 25.92 12.72
C ILE A 30 -13.95 25.21 13.65
N LYS A 31 -15.23 25.61 13.56
CA LYS A 31 -16.33 25.04 14.37
C LYS A 31 -17.02 23.86 13.71
N SER A 32 -16.65 23.52 12.48
CA SER A 32 -17.21 22.38 11.75
C SER A 32 -16.90 21.09 12.49
N GLU A 33 -17.95 20.38 12.91
CA GLU A 33 -17.85 19.09 13.61
C GLU A 33 -17.01 18.09 12.80
N TRP A 34 -17.16 18.08 11.48
CA TRP A 34 -16.37 17.24 10.58
C TRP A 34 -14.87 17.57 10.62
N VAL A 35 -14.50 18.85 10.68
CA VAL A 35 -13.08 19.23 10.76
C VAL A 35 -12.50 18.91 12.13
N LEU A 36 -13.26 19.16 13.21
CA LEU A 36 -12.86 18.79 14.56
C LEU A 36 -12.69 17.27 14.70
N GLU A 37 -13.58 16.50 14.07
CA GLU A 37 -13.47 15.05 13.99
C GLU A 37 -12.18 14.66 13.24
N MET A 38 -11.92 15.22 12.06
CA MET A 38 -10.69 14.95 11.30
C MET A 38 -9.40 15.31 12.04
N GLN A 39 -9.43 16.32 12.92
CA GLN A 39 -8.29 16.67 13.77
C GLN A 39 -8.04 15.66 14.90
N ASN A 40 -8.97 14.75 15.17
CA ASN A 40 -8.81 13.66 16.12
C ASN A 40 -7.85 12.58 15.57
N THR A 41 -6.55 12.89 15.63
CA THR A 41 -5.47 12.00 15.17
C THR A 41 -5.43 10.66 15.89
N GLU A 42 -5.97 10.57 17.12
CA GLU A 42 -6.06 9.31 17.86
C GLU A 42 -7.12 8.39 17.25
N LYS A 43 -8.30 8.92 16.91
CA LYS A 43 -9.39 8.17 16.27
C LYS A 43 -8.96 7.60 14.92
N TYR A 44 -8.18 8.35 14.15
CA TYR A 44 -7.71 7.95 12.82
C TYR A 44 -6.26 7.45 12.82
N LYS A 45 -5.71 7.12 14.00
CA LYS A 45 -4.36 6.57 14.10
C LYS A 45 -4.29 5.29 13.27
N THR A 46 -3.35 5.25 12.33
CA THR A 46 -3.18 4.09 11.46
C THR A 46 -2.73 2.89 12.28
N ILE A 47 -3.48 1.79 12.18
CA ILE A 47 -3.06 0.51 12.74
C ILE A 47 -1.84 0.03 11.95
N GLY A 48 -0.78 -0.35 12.66
CA GLY A 48 0.45 -0.87 12.06
C GLY A 48 0.24 -2.22 11.36
N PRO A 49 1.33 -2.93 11.02
CA PRO A 49 1.26 -4.22 10.32
C PRO A 49 0.61 -5.36 11.12
N THR A 50 0.47 -5.20 12.44
CA THR A 50 -0.11 -6.21 13.34
C THR A 50 -1.22 -5.57 14.16
N PHE A 51 -2.37 -6.24 14.22
CA PHE A 51 -3.51 -5.85 15.07
C PHE A 51 -3.23 -6.17 16.56
N PRO A 52 -3.97 -5.58 17.52
CA PRO A 52 -3.81 -5.88 18.94
C PRO A 52 -4.01 -7.36 19.32
N ASP A 53 -4.76 -8.11 18.52
CA ASP A 53 -4.96 -9.56 18.70
C ASP A 53 -3.80 -10.43 18.15
N GLY A 54 -2.77 -9.80 17.57
CA GLY A 54 -1.60 -10.46 17.00
C GLY A 54 -1.75 -10.87 15.53
N THR A 55 -2.91 -10.68 14.92
CA THR A 55 -3.16 -10.98 13.50
C THR A 55 -2.52 -9.93 12.58
N ILE A 56 -2.28 -10.27 11.31
CA ILE A 56 -1.64 -9.38 10.34
C ILE A 56 -2.67 -8.42 9.73
N ASN A 57 -2.38 -7.11 9.78
CA ASN A 57 -3.14 -6.07 9.10
C ASN A 57 -2.76 -6.00 7.61
N TRP A 58 -3.34 -6.88 6.79
CA TRP A 58 -3.06 -6.96 5.35
C TRP A 58 -3.36 -5.67 4.57
N GLN A 59 -4.11 -4.72 5.14
CA GLN A 59 -4.43 -3.43 4.55
C GLN A 59 -3.51 -2.30 5.06
N CYS A 60 -2.49 -2.62 5.85
CA CYS A 60 -1.52 -1.63 6.33
C CYS A 60 -0.96 -0.82 5.14
N PRO A 61 -0.91 0.52 5.22
CA PRO A 61 -0.26 1.36 4.21
C PRO A 61 1.19 0.94 3.94
N CYS A 62 1.88 0.40 4.96
CA CYS A 62 3.21 -0.18 4.86
C CYS A 62 3.31 -1.38 3.90
N MET A 63 2.23 -2.15 3.75
CA MET A 63 2.09 -3.21 2.75
C MET A 63 1.35 -2.71 1.51
N ALA A 64 1.62 -1.45 1.15
CA ALA A 64 1.01 -0.73 0.03
C ALA A 64 -0.53 -0.83 0.03
N GLY A 65 -1.15 -0.70 1.20
CA GLY A 65 -2.61 -0.70 1.37
C GLY A 65 -3.28 -2.03 0.99
N GLY A 66 -2.54 -3.13 1.03
CA GLY A 66 -3.02 -4.46 0.61
C GLY A 66 -2.86 -4.76 -0.88
N SER A 67 -2.28 -3.85 -1.67
CA SER A 67 -1.99 -4.12 -3.08
C SER A 67 -0.99 -5.27 -3.27
N LEU A 68 -0.04 -5.48 -2.35
CA LEU A 68 0.91 -6.60 -2.42
C LEU A 68 0.23 -7.97 -2.30
N VAL A 69 -0.80 -8.09 -1.45
CA VAL A 69 -1.56 -9.34 -1.30
C VAL A 69 -2.65 -9.51 -2.35
N ALA A 70 -3.11 -8.42 -2.97
CA ALA A 70 -4.07 -8.43 -4.08
C ALA A 70 -3.41 -8.63 -5.45
N HIS A 71 -2.08 -8.52 -5.52
CA HIS A 71 -1.30 -8.76 -6.73
C HIS A 71 -1.41 -10.23 -7.21
N ARG A 72 -1.11 -10.50 -8.49
CA ARG A 72 -1.11 -11.87 -9.06
C ARG A 72 -0.19 -12.85 -8.30
N CYS A 73 0.84 -12.34 -7.65
CA CYS A 73 1.80 -13.10 -6.82
C CYS A 73 1.50 -12.99 -5.32
N GLY A 74 0.34 -12.46 -4.95
CA GLY A 74 -0.02 -12.13 -3.58
C GLY A 74 -0.13 -13.35 -2.66
N ASN A 75 -0.45 -14.52 -3.20
CA ASN A 75 -0.42 -15.79 -2.46
C ASN A 75 0.99 -16.10 -1.93
N PHE A 76 2.02 -15.96 -2.77
CA PHE A 76 3.41 -16.15 -2.35
C PHE A 76 3.88 -15.04 -1.40
N PHE A 77 3.41 -13.81 -1.59
CA PHE A 77 3.71 -12.72 -0.67
C PHE A 77 3.15 -12.98 0.74
N ARG A 78 1.92 -13.51 0.84
CA ARG A 78 1.32 -13.87 2.13
C ARG A 78 2.16 -14.90 2.88
N GLU A 79 2.59 -15.96 2.20
CA GLU A 79 3.46 -17.00 2.77
C GLU A 79 4.81 -16.43 3.25
N LEU A 80 5.43 -15.58 2.42
CA LEU A 80 6.67 -14.88 2.77
C LEU A 80 6.47 -13.99 4.00
N TYR A 81 5.43 -13.17 4.01
CA TYR A 81 5.15 -12.25 5.11
C TYR A 81 4.84 -12.96 6.43
N ILE A 82 4.08 -14.07 6.38
CA ILE A 82 3.84 -14.91 7.57
C ILE A 82 5.15 -15.46 8.13
N CYS A 83 6.03 -15.95 7.26
CA CYS A 83 7.35 -16.45 7.68
C CYS A 83 8.23 -15.32 8.26
N MET A 84 8.17 -14.12 7.68
CA MET A 84 8.94 -12.97 8.13
C MET A 84 8.42 -12.32 9.42
N LYS A 85 7.20 -12.61 9.86
CA LYS A 85 6.53 -11.86 10.95
C LYS A 85 7.24 -11.94 12.31
N SER A 86 8.06 -12.94 12.59
CA SER A 86 8.76 -13.06 13.88
C SER A 86 9.76 -11.91 14.12
N ASP A 87 10.18 -11.70 15.37
CA ASP A 87 11.10 -10.63 15.78
C ASP A 87 12.54 -10.77 15.25
N ASP A 88 12.82 -11.79 14.42
CA ASP A 88 14.11 -11.98 13.76
C ASP A 88 14.32 -10.94 12.64
N THR A 89 15.40 -10.16 12.76
CA THR A 89 15.75 -9.01 11.93
C THR A 89 16.59 -9.35 10.69
N ARG A 90 16.89 -10.64 10.44
CA ARG A 90 17.60 -11.07 9.22
C ARG A 90 16.81 -10.73 7.96
N ASP A 91 17.51 -10.64 6.84
CA ASP A 91 16.88 -10.37 5.54
C ASP A 91 15.84 -11.46 5.17
N PRO A 92 14.73 -11.11 4.50
CA PRO A 92 13.75 -12.08 4.02
C PRO A 92 14.34 -13.29 3.28
N SER A 93 15.39 -13.06 2.50
CA SER A 93 16.12 -14.08 1.74
C SER A 93 16.82 -15.10 2.64
N GLU A 94 17.33 -14.67 3.80
CA GLU A 94 18.03 -15.52 4.76
C GLU A 94 17.06 -16.20 5.73
N LYS A 95 16.01 -15.49 6.12
CA LYS A 95 15.02 -15.95 7.10
C LYS A 95 14.03 -16.94 6.49
N CYS A 96 13.60 -16.67 5.27
CA CYS A 96 12.51 -17.37 4.59
C CYS A 96 12.88 -17.69 3.12
N PRO A 97 14.03 -18.34 2.85
CA PRO A 97 14.58 -18.47 1.50
C PRO A 97 13.59 -19.08 0.51
N ASN A 98 12.89 -20.15 0.88
CA ASN A 98 11.93 -20.82 0.00
C ASN A 98 10.75 -19.92 -0.39
N GLN A 99 10.14 -19.26 0.59
CA GLN A 99 9.01 -18.35 0.38
C GLN A 99 9.45 -17.12 -0.41
N PHE A 100 10.66 -16.61 -0.13
CA PHE A 100 11.25 -15.49 -0.85
C PHE A 100 11.44 -15.84 -2.32
N VAL A 101 12.02 -17.00 -2.63
CA VAL A 101 12.21 -17.48 -4.01
C VAL A 101 10.89 -17.64 -4.73
N ASN A 102 9.87 -18.21 -4.08
CA ASN A 102 8.55 -18.36 -4.68
C ASN A 102 7.93 -17.00 -5.08
N TRP A 103 8.01 -16.03 -4.17
CA TRP A 103 7.52 -14.69 -4.43
C TRP A 103 8.33 -13.97 -5.52
N ALA A 104 9.66 -13.99 -5.42
CA ALA A 104 10.57 -13.36 -6.36
C ALA A 104 10.45 -13.96 -7.78
N ALA A 105 10.36 -15.29 -7.89
CA ALA A 105 10.18 -15.99 -9.16
C ALA A 105 8.87 -15.61 -9.84
N CYS A 106 7.76 -15.51 -9.08
CA CYS A 106 6.48 -15.06 -9.61
C CYS A 106 6.53 -13.59 -10.07
N MET A 107 7.13 -12.71 -9.25
CA MET A 107 7.26 -11.29 -9.57
C MET A 107 8.06 -11.07 -10.86
N GLN A 108 9.11 -11.86 -11.06
CA GLN A 108 10.00 -11.79 -12.22
C GLN A 108 9.58 -12.69 -13.39
N ASN A 109 8.45 -13.41 -13.28
CA ASN A 109 7.96 -14.36 -14.29
C ASN A 109 9.02 -15.38 -14.74
N MET A 110 9.72 -15.97 -13.77
CA MET A 110 10.75 -16.97 -14.04
C MET A 110 10.16 -18.31 -14.45
N SER A 111 10.91 -19.10 -15.23
CA SER A 111 10.58 -20.50 -15.47
C SER A 111 10.79 -21.33 -14.21
N ASP A 112 10.17 -22.52 -14.15
CA ASP A 112 10.32 -23.43 -13.02
C ASP A 112 11.77 -23.90 -12.84
N GLU A 113 12.52 -24.08 -13.93
CA GLU A 113 13.94 -24.43 -13.85
C GLU A 113 14.76 -23.31 -13.20
N ARG A 114 14.51 -22.05 -13.58
CA ARG A 114 15.22 -20.90 -13.01
C ARG A 114 14.82 -20.65 -11.55
N ARG A 115 13.55 -20.85 -11.22
CA ARG A 115 13.06 -20.82 -9.83
C ARG A 115 13.77 -21.86 -8.96
N GLU A 116 13.91 -23.08 -9.47
CA GLU A 116 14.59 -24.16 -8.77
C GLU A 116 16.10 -23.93 -8.62
N GLN A 117 16.76 -23.39 -9.65
CA GLN A 117 18.16 -22.96 -9.58
C GLN A 117 18.35 -21.89 -8.49
N MET A 118 17.49 -20.88 -8.46
CA MET A 118 17.52 -19.82 -7.44
C MET A 118 17.29 -20.40 -6.04
N ARG A 119 16.34 -21.33 -5.88
CA ARG A 119 16.07 -22.01 -4.61
C ARG A 119 17.31 -22.72 -4.08
N LYS A 120 17.98 -23.50 -4.93
CA LYS A 120 19.21 -24.22 -4.56
C LYS A 120 20.32 -23.26 -4.16
N ALA A 121 20.57 -22.21 -4.95
CA ALA A 121 21.61 -21.23 -4.65
C ALA A 121 21.42 -20.61 -3.25
N MET A 122 20.20 -20.18 -2.94
CA MET A 122 19.91 -19.52 -1.66
C MET A 122 19.97 -20.46 -0.45
N THR A 123 19.63 -21.74 -0.62
CA THR A 123 19.70 -22.71 0.49
C THR A 123 21.11 -23.26 0.71
N VAL A 124 21.92 -23.42 -0.34
CA VAL A 124 23.30 -23.92 -0.23
C VAL A 124 24.20 -22.90 0.47
N ASP A 125 24.06 -21.62 0.15
CA ASP A 125 24.80 -20.56 0.86
C ASP A 125 24.48 -20.56 2.36
N THR A 126 23.21 -20.86 2.71
CA THR A 126 22.78 -20.99 4.11
C THR A 126 23.36 -22.23 4.79
N GLU A 127 23.63 -23.31 4.07
CA GLU A 127 24.27 -24.53 4.60
C GLU A 127 25.79 -24.35 4.75
N GLU A 128 26.47 -23.73 3.78
CA GLU A 128 27.91 -23.45 3.87
C GLU A 128 28.23 -22.49 5.03
N LEU A 129 27.38 -21.50 5.29
CA LEU A 129 27.48 -20.62 6.46
C LEU A 129 27.27 -21.34 7.79
N LYS A 130 26.43 -22.39 7.82
CA LYS A 130 26.24 -23.23 9.02
C LYS A 130 27.39 -24.21 9.26
N ILE A 131 28.11 -24.59 8.20
CA ILE A 131 29.24 -25.53 8.27
C ILE A 131 30.55 -24.81 8.65
N ASN A 132 30.67 -23.51 8.35
CA ASN A 132 31.78 -22.67 8.80
C ASN A 132 31.34 -21.60 9.81
N PRO A 133 30.92 -21.97 11.04
CA PRO A 133 30.88 -20.98 12.11
C PRO A 133 32.34 -20.58 12.40
N LYS A 134 32.70 -19.35 12.05
CA LYS A 134 33.93 -18.72 12.53
C LYS A 134 33.90 -18.57 14.04
#